data_AF-A0A3G8EUJ8-F1
#
_entry.id   AF-A0A3G8EUJ8-F1
#
_cell.length_a   1.000
_cell.length_b   1.000
_cell.length_c   1.000
_cell.angle_alpha   90.00
_cell.angle_beta   90.00
_cell.angle_gamma   90.00
#
_symmetry.space_group_name_H-M   'P 1'
#
loop_
_entity.id
_entity.type
_entity.pdbx_description
1 polymer ?
#
loop_
_entity_poly.entity_id
_entity_poly.type
_entity_poly.pdbx_seq_one_letter_code
_entity_poly.pdbx_strand_id
1 'polypeptide(L)'
;MNGSDPVTEFAQVLENAGLVLKELPVMDGKIHRVPTADDKKGQKSGAYRGFLDGRPAGWYRDYRSADNSPITWTFSGGEQTDPRARLHLKAHSMQRREDAERELKAQYNRQAAYARRYINKWPQATAHEYLTRKGIQAAPGVRVNNKNELVIPFSNRNGAIRSYQRIPVTGGKMPAS
;
A
#
# COMPACT_ATOMS: atom_id res chain seq x y z
N MET A 1 -23.24 32.91 -9.71
CA MET A 1 -23.30 31.69 -8.88
C MET A 1 -22.03 30.92 -9.17
N ASN A 2 -21.07 30.91 -8.25
CA ASN A 2 -19.78 30.25 -8.46
C ASN A 2 -20.00 28.74 -8.37
N GLY A 3 -19.88 28.03 -9.49
CA GLY A 3 -19.80 26.58 -9.49
C GLY A 3 -18.55 26.18 -8.70
N SER A 4 -18.74 25.64 -7.51
CA SER A 4 -17.64 25.14 -6.68
C SER A 4 -16.91 24.03 -7.42
N ASP A 5 -15.58 24.10 -7.51
CA ASP A 5 -14.77 22.99 -8.01
C ASP A 5 -15.01 21.73 -7.16
N PRO A 6 -15.08 20.51 -7.75
CA PRO A 6 -15.40 19.28 -7.01
C PRO A 6 -14.42 18.97 -5.87
N VAL A 7 -13.14 19.33 -6.00
CA VAL A 7 -12.16 19.13 -4.93
C VAL A 7 -12.47 20.06 -3.76
N THR A 8 -12.86 21.30 -4.06
CA THR A 8 -13.24 22.32 -3.06
C THR A 8 -14.54 21.95 -2.34
N GLU A 9 -15.57 21.50 -3.07
CA GLU A 9 -16.82 21.04 -2.46
C GLU A 9 -16.58 19.84 -1.55
N PHE A 10 -15.77 18.87 -2.01
CA PHE A 10 -15.44 17.71 -1.21
C PHE A 10 -14.63 18.09 0.04
N ALA A 11 -13.69 19.03 -0.06
CA ALA A 11 -12.95 19.54 1.09
C ALA A 11 -13.90 20.06 2.18
N GLN A 12 -14.88 20.89 1.78
CA GLN A 12 -15.86 21.44 2.70
C GLN A 12 -16.70 20.34 3.38
N VAL A 13 -17.11 19.31 2.63
CA VAL A 13 -17.86 18.17 3.17
C VAL A 13 -17.03 17.39 4.19
N LEU A 14 -15.74 17.17 3.92
CA LEU A 14 -14.82 16.48 4.83
C LEU A 14 -14.59 17.29 6.11
N GLU A 15 -14.34 18.59 5.99
CA GLU A 15 -14.13 19.49 7.12
C GLU A 15 -15.38 19.62 7.99
N ASN A 16 -16.56 19.73 7.38
CA ASN A 16 -17.85 19.74 8.09
C ASN A 16 -18.10 18.43 8.85
N ALA A 17 -17.56 17.32 8.35
CA ALA A 17 -17.62 16.03 9.02
C ALA A 17 -16.57 15.87 10.13
N GLY A 18 -15.75 16.90 10.41
CA GLY A 18 -14.73 16.88 11.45
C GLY A 18 -13.41 16.24 11.03
N LEU A 19 -13.19 15.97 9.74
CA LEU A 19 -11.89 15.54 9.23
C LEU A 19 -10.98 16.76 9.06
N VAL A 20 -9.73 16.65 9.53
CA VAL A 20 -8.75 17.73 9.48
C VAL A 20 -7.85 17.55 8.26
N LEU A 21 -8.08 18.37 7.25
CA LEU A 21 -7.26 18.41 6.04
C LEU A 21 -6.10 19.41 6.21
N LYS A 22 -4.91 19.04 5.76
CA LYS A 22 -3.76 19.97 5.69
C LYS A 22 -3.67 20.71 4.35
N GLU A 23 -4.19 20.07 3.32
CA GLU A 23 -4.19 20.49 1.92
C GLU A 23 -5.51 20.01 1.29
N LEU A 24 -5.83 20.47 0.08
CA LEU A 24 -7.00 20.01 -0.66
C LEU A 24 -7.04 18.48 -0.78
N PRO A 25 -8.23 17.85 -0.72
CA PRO A 25 -8.34 16.41 -0.72
C PRO A 25 -7.89 15.80 -2.04
N VAL A 26 -7.10 14.74 -1.96
CA VAL A 26 -6.62 14.02 -3.14
C VAL A 26 -7.70 13.04 -3.61
N MET A 27 -8.29 13.31 -4.77
CA MET A 27 -9.36 12.51 -5.35
C MET A 27 -8.85 11.53 -6.43
N ASP A 28 -7.81 10.75 -6.08
CA ASP A 28 -7.12 9.81 -6.97
C ASP A 28 -7.71 8.39 -6.93
N GLY A 29 -8.87 8.22 -6.29
CA GLY A 29 -9.48 6.92 -6.08
C GLY A 29 -8.74 6.05 -5.07
N LYS A 30 -7.85 6.58 -4.22
CA LYS A 30 -7.22 5.85 -3.11
C LYS A 30 -7.78 6.29 -1.76
N ILE A 31 -7.56 5.47 -0.74
CA ILE A 31 -7.95 5.80 0.63
C ILE A 31 -6.86 6.70 1.23
N HIS A 32 -7.25 7.89 1.65
CA HIS A 32 -6.40 8.85 2.34
C HIS A 32 -6.78 8.90 3.82
N ARG A 33 -5.78 8.73 4.69
CA ARG A 33 -5.94 8.73 6.15
C ARG A 33 -5.63 10.12 6.70
N VAL A 34 -6.57 10.68 7.44
CA VAL A 34 -6.48 12.03 8.01
C VAL A 34 -6.83 12.03 9.49
N PRO A 35 -6.29 12.99 10.26
CA PRO A 35 -6.76 13.23 11.61
C PRO A 35 -8.21 13.70 11.59
N THR A 36 -8.86 13.57 12.73
CA THR A 36 -10.15 14.19 13.05
C THR A 36 -9.96 15.24 14.14
N ALA A 37 -10.96 16.10 14.35
CA ALA A 37 -10.87 17.19 15.34
C ALA A 37 -10.53 16.70 16.76
N ASP A 38 -11.03 15.53 17.16
CA ASP A 38 -10.77 14.97 18.50
C ASP A 38 -9.57 14.00 18.55
N ASP A 39 -8.79 13.89 17.48
CA ASP A 39 -7.61 13.02 17.47
C ASP A 39 -6.46 13.60 18.28
N LYS A 40 -5.78 12.75 19.05
CA LYS A 40 -4.49 13.10 19.67
C LYS A 40 -3.41 13.21 18.61
N LYS A 41 -2.36 13.99 18.88
CA LYS A 41 -1.22 14.21 17.96
C LYS A 41 -0.70 12.88 17.39
N GLY A 42 -0.82 12.72 16.08
CA GLY A 42 -0.35 11.55 15.33
C GLY A 42 -1.42 10.49 15.02
N GLN A 43 -2.64 10.60 15.57
CA GLN A 43 -3.75 9.74 15.21
C GLN A 43 -4.38 10.16 13.87
N LYS A 44 -4.89 9.16 13.14
CA LYS A 44 -5.53 9.32 11.82
C LYS A 44 -6.80 8.49 11.78
N SER A 45 -7.75 8.86 12.62
CA SER A 45 -9.01 8.14 12.79
C SER A 45 -9.99 8.40 11.64
N GLY A 46 -9.75 9.43 10.82
CA GLY A 46 -10.52 9.72 9.62
C GLY A 46 -9.94 9.01 8.39
N ALA A 47 -10.82 8.67 7.45
CA ALA A 47 -10.45 8.30 6.10
C ALA A 47 -11.42 8.87 5.08
N TYR A 48 -10.92 9.15 3.89
CA TYR A 48 -11.75 9.47 2.75
C TYR A 48 -11.21 8.83 1.47
N ARG A 49 -12.06 8.77 0.45
CA ARG A 49 -11.71 8.37 -0.91
C ARG A 49 -12.54 9.20 -1.87
N GLY A 50 -11.87 9.96 -2.72
CA GLY A 50 -12.51 10.74 -3.78
C GLY A 50 -12.20 10.18 -5.17
N PHE A 51 -13.13 10.37 -6.09
CA PHE A 51 -13.10 9.92 -7.46
C PHE A 51 -13.39 11.11 -8.36
N LEU A 52 -12.53 11.35 -9.35
CA LEU A 52 -12.76 12.30 -10.43
C LEU A 52 -13.10 11.59 -11.74
N ASP A 53 -13.24 10.26 -11.76
CA ASP A 53 -13.45 9.48 -12.98
C ASP A 53 -14.91 9.43 -13.43
N GLY A 54 -15.44 10.59 -13.80
CA GLY A 54 -16.78 10.76 -14.34
C GLY A 54 -17.53 11.86 -13.59
N ARG A 55 -18.66 11.52 -12.95
CA ARG A 55 -19.29 12.43 -11.99
C ARG A 55 -18.46 12.36 -10.71
N PRO A 56 -17.84 13.46 -10.26
CA PRO A 56 -17.03 13.42 -9.06
C PRO A 56 -17.84 12.93 -7.87
N ALA A 57 -17.28 11.98 -7.15
CA ALA A 57 -17.94 11.32 -6.04
C ALA A 57 -16.90 10.86 -5.03
N GLY A 58 -17.34 10.50 -3.85
CA GLY A 58 -16.44 10.05 -2.82
C GLY A 58 -17.18 9.50 -1.62
N TRP A 59 -16.40 9.13 -0.62
CA TRP A 59 -16.93 8.82 0.70
C TRP A 59 -15.91 9.20 1.74
N TYR A 60 -16.39 9.38 2.96
CA TYR A 60 -15.55 9.58 4.13
C TYR A 60 -16.08 8.78 5.30
N ARG A 61 -15.21 8.62 6.29
CA ARG A 61 -15.50 7.84 7.48
C ARG A 61 -14.62 8.30 8.64
N ASP A 62 -15.23 8.47 9.81
CA ASP A 62 -14.52 8.44 11.09
C ASP A 62 -14.61 7.02 11.66
N TYR A 63 -13.47 6.41 11.97
CA TYR A 63 -13.41 5.06 12.53
C TYR A 63 -13.80 4.98 14.02
N ARG A 64 -14.04 6.12 14.67
CA ARG A 64 -14.50 6.21 16.06
C ARG A 64 -16.02 6.26 16.18
N SER A 65 -16.72 6.64 15.10
CA SER A 65 -18.18 6.65 15.07
C SER A 65 -18.71 5.23 15.29
N ALA A 66 -19.75 5.12 16.12
CA ALA A 66 -20.43 3.84 16.36
C ALA A 66 -21.07 3.28 15.09
N ASP A 67 -21.41 4.15 14.12
CA ASP A 67 -21.80 3.75 12.78
C ASP A 67 -20.57 3.33 11.96
N ASN A 68 -20.56 2.06 11.56
CA ASN A 68 -19.46 1.43 10.82
C ASN A 68 -19.51 1.75 9.31
N SER A 69 -20.52 2.49 8.86
CA SER A 69 -20.78 2.76 7.44
C SER A 69 -20.08 4.04 6.96
N PRO A 70 -19.39 4.02 5.81
CA PRO A 70 -18.87 5.24 5.21
C PRO A 70 -20.00 6.12 4.69
N ILE A 71 -19.90 7.43 4.91
CA ILE A 71 -20.85 8.42 4.37
C ILE A 71 -20.41 8.77 2.95
N THR A 72 -21.34 8.67 2.00
CA THR A 72 -21.07 8.96 0.59
C THR A 72 -21.35 10.41 0.24
N TRP A 73 -20.58 10.96 -0.69
CA TRP A 73 -20.75 12.29 -1.27
C TRP A 73 -20.74 12.16 -2.79
N THR A 74 -21.54 12.98 -3.46
CA THR A 74 -21.55 13.12 -4.91
C THR A 74 -21.60 14.60 -5.24
N PHE A 75 -20.76 15.03 -6.18
CA PHE A 75 -20.65 16.43 -6.56
C PHE A 75 -21.97 17.01 -7.05
N SER A 76 -22.31 18.18 -6.49
CA SER A 76 -23.57 18.88 -6.75
C SER A 76 -23.66 19.46 -8.16
N GLY A 77 -22.55 19.92 -8.74
CA GLY A 77 -22.50 20.54 -10.08
C GLY A 77 -22.61 19.58 -11.28
N GLY A 78 -22.87 18.29 -11.04
CA GLY A 78 -22.72 17.21 -12.03
C GLY A 78 -23.83 17.02 -13.07
N GLU A 79 -24.85 17.88 -13.14
CA GLU A 79 -25.90 17.77 -14.17
C GLU A 79 -25.43 18.19 -15.58
N GLN A 80 -24.26 18.82 -15.73
CA GLN A 80 -23.79 19.38 -17.01
C GLN A 80 -22.65 18.63 -17.71
N THR A 81 -22.23 17.44 -17.25
CA THR A 81 -21.13 16.71 -17.92
C THR A 81 -21.66 15.78 -19.03
N ASP A 82 -21.20 15.99 -20.26
CA ASP A 82 -21.53 15.16 -21.43
C ASP A 82 -21.31 13.65 -21.14
N PRO A 83 -22.33 12.78 -21.34
CA PRO A 83 -22.22 11.34 -21.17
C PRO A 83 -21.02 10.70 -21.89
N ARG A 84 -20.59 11.24 -23.04
CA ARG A 84 -19.43 10.75 -23.80
C ARG A 84 -18.12 11.12 -23.12
N ALA A 85 -17.98 12.35 -22.65
CA ALA A 85 -16.83 12.78 -21.85
C ALA A 85 -16.70 11.91 -20.58
N ARG A 86 -17.81 11.58 -19.92
CA ARG A 86 -17.84 10.67 -18.76
C ARG A 86 -17.35 9.27 -19.10
N LEU A 87 -17.77 8.73 -20.25
CA LEU A 87 -17.35 7.39 -20.69
C LEU A 87 -15.83 7.34 -20.97
N HIS A 88 -15.29 8.35 -21.68
CA HIS A 88 -13.86 8.44 -21.95
C HIS A 88 -13.05 8.52 -20.65
N LEU A 89 -13.48 9.34 -19.70
CA LEU A 89 -12.76 9.50 -18.43
C LEU A 89 -12.73 8.21 -17.61
N LYS A 90 -13.84 7.46 -17.59
CA LYS A 90 -13.91 6.13 -16.96
C LYS A 90 -13.03 5.10 -17.67
N ALA A 91 -12.99 5.12 -19.01
CA ALA A 91 -12.11 4.22 -19.76
C ALA A 91 -10.62 4.50 -19.45
N HIS A 92 -10.21 5.78 -19.41
CA HIS A 92 -8.85 6.17 -19.05
C HIS A 92 -8.50 5.82 -17.59
N SER A 93 -9.45 5.90 -16.64
CA SER A 93 -9.19 5.49 -15.25
C SER A 93 -8.99 3.98 -15.15
N MET A 94 -9.82 3.19 -15.84
CA MET A 94 -9.68 1.73 -15.92
C MET A 94 -8.32 1.33 -16.49
N GLN A 95 -7.92 1.92 -17.63
CA GLN A 95 -6.62 1.63 -18.24
C GLN A 95 -5.45 1.93 -17.28
N ARG A 96 -5.47 3.08 -16.61
CA ARG A 96 -4.42 3.44 -15.64
C ARG A 96 -4.34 2.46 -14.47
N ARG A 97 -5.48 1.92 -14.02
CA ARG A 97 -5.52 0.92 -12.95
C ARG A 97 -4.89 -0.39 -13.40
N GLU A 98 -5.25 -0.87 -14.59
CA GLU A 98 -4.65 -2.08 -15.16
C GLU A 98 -3.15 -1.92 -15.35
N ASP A 99 -2.69 -0.77 -15.83
CA ASP A 99 -1.27 -0.47 -16.01
C ASP A 99 -0.52 -0.49 -14.67
N ALA A 100 -1.08 0.15 -13.63
CA ALA A 100 -0.51 0.15 -12.29
C ALA A 100 -0.44 -1.26 -11.67
N GLU A 101 -1.49 -2.08 -11.87
CA GLU A 101 -1.50 -3.47 -11.41
C GLU A 101 -0.45 -4.32 -12.13
N ARG A 102 -0.31 -4.15 -13.45
CA ARG A 102 0.74 -4.80 -14.25
C ARG A 102 2.12 -4.39 -13.78
N GLU A 103 2.35 -3.10 -13.52
CA GLU A 103 3.63 -2.60 -13.05
C GLU A 103 3.98 -3.14 -11.67
N LEU A 104 3.03 -3.12 -10.73
CA LEU A 104 3.21 -3.65 -9.38
C LEU A 104 3.56 -5.16 -9.43
N LYS A 105 2.83 -5.93 -10.25
CA LYS A 105 3.13 -7.35 -10.47
C LYS A 105 4.52 -7.56 -11.07
N ALA A 106 4.93 -6.73 -12.02
CA ALA A 106 6.26 -6.78 -12.61
C ALA A 106 7.35 -6.45 -11.57
N GLN A 107 7.14 -5.45 -10.71
CA GLN A 107 8.05 -5.11 -9.61
C GLN A 107 8.23 -6.29 -8.64
N TYR A 108 7.14 -6.91 -8.19
CA TYR A 108 7.21 -8.09 -7.32
C TYR A 108 7.92 -9.27 -7.98
N ASN A 109 7.67 -9.50 -9.28
CA ASN A 109 8.36 -10.55 -10.02
C ASN A 109 9.86 -10.29 -10.16
N ARG A 110 10.26 -9.02 -10.39
CA ARG A 110 11.68 -8.62 -10.42
C ARG A 110 12.37 -8.87 -9.08
N GLN A 111 11.73 -8.47 -7.97
CA GLN A 111 12.27 -8.72 -6.63
C GLN A 111 12.39 -10.21 -6.32
N ALA A 112 11.38 -11.01 -6.65
CA ALA A 112 11.42 -12.47 -6.46
C ALA A 112 12.54 -13.12 -7.31
N ALA A 113 12.73 -12.69 -8.56
CA ALA A 113 13.81 -13.16 -9.42
C ALA A 113 15.19 -12.81 -8.84
N TYR A 114 15.35 -11.59 -8.34
CA TYR A 114 16.57 -11.16 -7.67
C TYR A 114 16.85 -11.99 -6.42
N ALA A 115 15.85 -12.15 -5.54
CA ALA A 115 15.96 -12.97 -4.32
C ALA A 115 16.40 -14.40 -4.63
N ARG A 116 15.75 -15.05 -5.62
CA ARG A 116 16.11 -16.40 -6.05
C ARG A 116 17.54 -16.47 -6.58
N ARG A 117 17.95 -15.51 -7.41
CA ARG A 117 19.33 -15.44 -7.94
C ARG A 117 20.35 -15.23 -6.82
N TYR A 118 20.06 -14.37 -5.86
CA TYR A 118 20.95 -14.09 -4.74
C TYR A 118 21.15 -15.32 -3.85
N ILE A 119 20.06 -16.00 -3.46
CA ILE A 119 20.11 -17.20 -2.60
C ILE A 119 20.83 -18.36 -3.27
N ASN A 120 20.52 -18.63 -4.54
CA ASN A 120 21.07 -19.79 -5.26
C ASN A 120 22.59 -19.72 -5.50
N LYS A 121 23.22 -18.56 -5.31
CA LYS A 121 24.69 -18.42 -5.38
C LYS A 121 25.40 -19.02 -4.18
N TRP A 122 24.71 -19.20 -3.07
CA TRP A 122 25.32 -19.52 -1.79
C TRP A 122 25.14 -21.01 -1.43
N PRO A 123 26.16 -21.63 -0.81
CA PRO A 123 26.08 -23.02 -0.37
C PRO A 123 25.06 -23.18 0.77
N GLN A 124 24.52 -24.38 0.89
CA GLN A 124 23.65 -24.76 2.01
C GLN A 124 24.42 -24.59 3.33
N ALA A 125 23.79 -23.96 4.31
CA ALA A 125 24.31 -23.89 5.66
C ALA A 125 24.26 -25.30 6.29
N THR A 126 25.40 -25.79 6.75
CA THR A 126 25.50 -27.06 7.48
C THR A 126 25.72 -26.82 8.97
N ALA A 127 26.61 -25.88 9.31
CA ALA A 127 26.87 -25.41 10.66
C ALA A 127 27.09 -23.89 10.65
N HIS A 128 26.65 -23.19 11.70
CA HIS A 128 26.84 -21.75 11.85
C HIS A 128 26.73 -21.34 13.32
N GLU A 129 27.60 -20.43 13.79
CA GLU A 129 27.68 -20.02 15.20
C GLU A 129 26.34 -19.54 15.77
N TYR A 130 25.59 -18.75 14.98
CA TYR A 130 24.25 -18.32 15.38
C TYR A 130 23.29 -19.51 15.61
N LEU A 131 23.34 -20.53 14.74
CA LEU A 131 22.49 -21.71 14.84
C LEU A 131 22.87 -22.55 16.07
N THR A 132 24.17 -22.74 16.30
CA THR A 132 24.69 -23.42 17.49
C THR A 132 24.28 -22.71 18.77
N ARG A 133 24.44 -21.38 18.84
CA ARG A 133 24.03 -20.57 20.00
C ARG A 133 22.53 -20.62 20.26
N LYS A 134 21.72 -20.77 19.21
CA LYS A 134 20.26 -20.94 19.33
C LYS A 134 19.83 -22.38 19.55
N GLY A 135 20.73 -23.36 19.44
CA GLY A 135 20.43 -24.79 19.55
C GLY A 135 19.53 -25.31 18.42
N ILE A 136 19.59 -24.69 17.23
CA ILE A 136 18.70 -25.02 16.10
C ILE A 136 19.56 -25.52 14.94
N GLN A 137 19.08 -26.52 14.18
CA GLN A 137 19.73 -26.98 12.96
C GLN A 137 19.38 -26.10 11.76
N ALA A 138 20.28 -26.03 10.77
CA ALA A 138 20.01 -25.32 9.53
C ALA A 138 18.85 -25.99 8.78
N ALA A 139 17.76 -25.26 8.57
CA ALA A 139 16.65 -25.75 7.76
C ALA A 139 17.07 -25.90 6.29
N PRO A 140 16.44 -26.82 5.52
CA PRO A 140 16.67 -26.95 4.09
C PRO A 140 16.49 -25.60 3.37
N GLY A 141 17.48 -25.22 2.56
CA GLY A 141 17.46 -23.97 1.80
C GLY A 141 18.05 -22.76 2.53
N VAL A 142 18.34 -22.83 3.83
CA VAL A 142 19.14 -21.81 4.53
C VAL A 142 20.56 -21.86 4.01
N ARG A 143 21.09 -20.72 3.55
CA ARG A 143 22.43 -20.60 2.96
C ARG A 143 23.36 -19.77 3.83
N VAL A 144 24.66 -19.81 3.57
CA VAL A 144 25.67 -18.91 4.18
C VAL A 144 26.35 -18.11 3.09
N ASN A 145 26.36 -16.77 3.22
CA ASN A 145 27.07 -15.91 2.27
C ASN A 145 28.56 -15.75 2.63
N ASN A 146 29.30 -15.05 1.76
CA ASN A 146 30.71 -14.75 1.98
C ASN A 146 31.02 -13.81 3.18
N LYS A 147 30.00 -13.23 3.81
CA LYS A 147 30.13 -12.42 5.03
C LYS A 147 29.84 -13.21 6.30
N ASN A 148 29.72 -14.54 6.20
CA ASN A 148 29.30 -15.40 7.29
C ASN A 148 27.94 -14.98 7.88
N GLU A 149 27.00 -14.57 7.01
CA GLU A 149 25.60 -14.32 7.37
C GLU A 149 24.75 -15.48 6.88
N LEU A 150 23.78 -15.91 7.70
CA LEU A 150 22.72 -16.81 7.26
C LEU A 150 21.79 -16.07 6.31
N VAL A 151 21.49 -16.69 5.17
CA VAL A 151 20.50 -16.21 4.20
C VAL A 151 19.32 -17.18 4.22
N ILE A 152 18.19 -16.70 4.72
CA ILE A 152 16.98 -17.51 4.91
C ILE A 152 15.96 -17.16 3.82
N PRO A 153 15.56 -18.11 2.97
CA PRO A 153 14.55 -17.87 1.94
C PRO A 153 13.14 -17.78 2.54
N PHE A 154 12.33 -16.87 2.03
CA PHE A 154 10.89 -16.86 2.24
C PHE A 154 10.17 -17.24 0.95
N SER A 155 9.38 -18.31 1.04
CA SER A 155 8.64 -18.86 -0.09
C SER A 155 7.14 -18.69 0.09
N ASN A 156 6.43 -18.60 -1.02
CA ASN A 156 4.96 -18.66 -1.00
C ASN A 156 4.47 -20.12 -0.82
N ARG A 157 3.15 -20.30 -0.76
CA ARG A 157 2.50 -21.63 -0.60
C ARG A 157 2.89 -22.65 -1.68
N ASN A 158 3.35 -22.20 -2.84
CA ASN A 158 3.78 -23.05 -3.95
C ASN A 158 5.29 -23.35 -3.91
N GLY A 159 5.99 -22.98 -2.83
CA GLY A 159 7.43 -23.18 -2.66
C GLY A 159 8.31 -22.18 -3.42
N ALA A 160 7.73 -21.21 -4.14
CA ALA A 160 8.51 -20.22 -4.89
C ALA A 160 9.07 -19.14 -3.95
N ILE A 161 10.39 -18.97 -3.95
CA ILE A 161 11.11 -17.93 -3.21
C ILE A 161 10.65 -16.55 -3.69
N ARG A 162 10.22 -15.70 -2.75
CA ARG A 162 9.76 -14.33 -3.00
C ARG A 162 10.67 -13.27 -2.39
N SER A 163 11.31 -13.59 -1.28
CA SER A 163 12.26 -12.69 -0.60
C SER A 163 13.23 -13.52 0.25
N TYR A 164 14.16 -12.84 0.93
CA TYR A 164 15.08 -13.47 1.87
C TYR A 164 15.35 -12.56 3.07
N GLN A 165 15.81 -13.17 4.16
CA GLN A 165 16.32 -12.48 5.34
C GLN A 165 17.79 -12.81 5.55
N ARG A 166 18.56 -11.83 6.03
CA ARG A 166 19.95 -12.04 6.44
C ARG A 166 20.07 -11.96 7.96
N ILE A 167 20.82 -12.90 8.53
CA ILE A 167 21.15 -12.94 9.96
C ILE A 167 22.67 -13.05 10.10
N PRO A 168 23.37 -11.99 10.53
CA PRO A 168 24.77 -12.04 10.90
C PRO A 168 24.97 -12.90 12.15
N VAL A 169 26.21 -13.30 12.39
CA VAL A 169 26.64 -14.03 13.60
C VAL A 169 26.14 -13.36 14.90
N THR A 170 26.20 -12.03 14.96
CA THR A 170 25.76 -11.24 16.13
C THR A 170 24.27 -11.41 16.43
N GLY A 171 23.44 -11.76 15.43
CA GLY A 171 22.01 -12.07 15.57
C GLY A 171 21.06 -10.93 15.20
N GLY A 172 21.57 -9.79 14.73
CA GLY A 172 20.74 -8.67 14.27
C GLY A 172 20.05 -8.98 12.94
N LYS A 173 18.72 -9.06 12.93
CA LYS A 173 17.94 -9.30 11.70
C LYS A 173 18.09 -8.13 10.73
N MET A 174 18.54 -8.37 9.51
CA MET A 174 18.52 -7.37 8.44
C MET A 174 17.54 -7.78 7.32
N PRO A 175 16.61 -6.90 6.93
CA PRO A 175 15.82 -7.12 5.73
C PRO A 175 16.73 -7.06 4.48
N ALA A 176 16.28 -7.69 3.39
CA ALA A 176 16.93 -7.56 2.10
C ALA A 176 16.92 -6.08 1.65
N SER A 177 18.08 -5.62 1.17
CA SER A 177 18.22 -4.34 0.46
C SER A 177 17.94 -4.54 -1.03
#